data_AF-E2BHM2-F1
#
_entry.id   AF-E2BHM2-F1
#
_cell.length_a   1.000
_cell.length_b   1.000
_cell.length_c   1.000
_cell.angle_alpha   90.00
_cell.angle_beta   90.00
_cell.angle_gamma   90.00
#
_symmetry.space_group_name_H-M   'P 1'
#
loop_
_entity.id
_entity.type
_entity.pdbx_description
1 polymer ?
#
loop_
_entity_poly.entity_id
_entity_poly.type
_entity_poly.pdbx_seq_one_letter_code
_entity_poly.pdbx_strand_id
1 'polypeptide(L)'
;HFEIWDEKEFLQRFRLSKATVHMLIGKIQRSCSITKRQVLICSFGMYEMMLPTSKFYAGRSFLTNIADFVDVYKSTATKVTNKVSRAIVQLRPAHVKFPKAEEDIQRLGEKFDNIARFPRLCECPGDCTHIRIKSP
;
A
#
# COMPACT_ATOMS: atom_id res chain seq x y z
N HIS A 1 -6.67 -16.95 -7.06
CA HIS A 1 -6.74 -16.22 -5.77
C HIS A 1 -7.85 -15.15 -5.74
N PHE A 2 -7.91 -14.22 -6.70
CA PHE A 2 -8.90 -13.13 -6.69
C PHE A 2 -10.38 -13.59 -6.75
N GLU A 3 -10.67 -14.62 -7.55
CA GLU A 3 -12.02 -15.19 -7.71
C GLU A 3 -12.39 -16.24 -6.65
N ILE A 4 -11.43 -16.69 -5.84
CA ILE A 4 -11.63 -17.84 -4.94
C ILE A 4 -12.30 -17.42 -3.64
N TRP A 5 -12.04 -16.20 -3.16
CA TRP A 5 -12.52 -15.72 -1.86
C TRP A 5 -13.63 -14.72 -2.02
N ASP A 6 -14.62 -14.78 -1.13
CA ASP A 6 -15.65 -13.75 -1.04
C ASP A 6 -15.07 -12.40 -0.56
N GLU A 7 -15.77 -11.30 -0.77
CA GLU A 7 -15.29 -9.94 -0.48
C GLU A 7 -14.85 -9.77 0.98
N LYS A 8 -15.62 -10.33 1.93
CA LYS A 8 -15.31 -10.24 3.37
C LYS A 8 -14.02 -10.98 3.71
N GLU A 9 -13.86 -12.20 3.18
CA GLU A 9 -12.65 -12.99 3.39
C GLU A 9 -11.43 -12.37 2.69
N PHE A 10 -11.64 -11.84 1.49
CA PHE A 10 -10.61 -11.13 0.74
C PHE A 10 -10.10 -9.92 1.52
N LEU A 11 -11.01 -9.10 2.04
CA LEU A 11 -10.67 -7.94 2.85
C LEU A 11 -9.90 -8.34 4.12
N GLN A 12 -10.31 -9.41 4.81
CA GLN A 12 -9.59 -9.89 5.99
C GLN A 12 -8.17 -10.37 5.67
N ARG A 13 -7.97 -11.03 4.52
CA ARG A 13 -6.68 -11.63 4.14
C ARG A 13 -5.71 -10.63 3.51
N PHE A 14 -6.21 -9.63 2.78
CA PHE A 14 -5.39 -8.70 1.99
C PHE A 14 -5.45 -7.25 2.47
N ARG A 15 -6.35 -6.93 3.41
CA ARG A 15 -6.63 -5.57 3.92
C ARG A 15 -7.00 -4.54 2.85
N LEU A 16 -7.32 -5.01 1.64
CA LEU A 16 -7.82 -4.21 0.51
C LEU A 16 -9.09 -4.88 -0.02
N SER A 17 -10.06 -4.08 -0.44
CA SER A 17 -11.23 -4.59 -1.17
C SER A 17 -10.85 -4.97 -2.60
N LYS A 18 -11.61 -5.88 -3.22
CA LYS A 18 -11.39 -6.27 -4.62
C LYS A 18 -11.49 -5.08 -5.55
N ALA A 19 -12.44 -4.18 -5.30
CA ALA A 19 -12.61 -2.93 -6.04
C ALA A 19 -11.36 -2.03 -5.95
N THR A 20 -10.75 -1.91 -4.76
CA THR A 20 -9.53 -1.12 -4.58
C THR A 20 -8.35 -1.73 -5.34
N VAL A 21 -8.21 -3.05 -5.29
CA VAL A 21 -7.18 -3.77 -6.05
C VAL A 21 -7.35 -3.54 -7.54
N HIS A 22 -8.57 -3.66 -8.07
CA HIS A 22 -8.88 -3.40 -9.47
C HIS A 22 -8.54 -1.96 -9.89
N MET A 23 -8.96 -0.97 -9.10
CA MET A 23 -8.63 0.44 -9.33
C MET A 23 -7.11 0.68 -9.33
N LEU A 24 -6.39 0.11 -8.35
CA LEU A 24 -4.95 0.27 -8.25
C LEU A 24 -4.24 -0.33 -9.46
N ILE A 25 -4.65 -1.53 -9.90
CA ILE A 25 -4.14 -2.17 -11.11
C ILE A 25 -4.31 -1.25 -12.33
N GLY A 26 -5.49 -0.67 -12.53
CA GLY A 26 -5.73 0.28 -13.62
C GLY A 26 -4.79 1.49 -13.61
N LYS A 27 -4.40 1.98 -12.42
CA LYS A 27 -3.47 3.12 -12.27
C LYS A 27 -2.00 2.72 -12.44
N ILE A 28 -1.58 1.55 -11.96
CA ILE A 28 -0.17 1.13 -11.94
C ILE A 28 0.26 0.33 -13.18
N GLN A 29 -0.68 -0.19 -13.97
CA GLN A 29 -0.39 -1.07 -15.11
C GLN A 29 0.61 -0.45 -16.10
N ARG A 30 0.54 0.86 -16.35
CA ARG A 30 1.51 1.57 -17.20
C ARG A 30 2.90 1.64 -16.59
N SER A 31 3.01 1.96 -15.30
CA SER A 31 4.28 2.05 -14.59
C SER A 31 4.97 0.70 -14.37
N CYS A 32 4.18 -0.39 -14.32
CA CYS A 32 4.69 -1.75 -14.21
C CYS A 32 5.02 -2.38 -15.57
N SER A 33 4.80 -1.68 -16.68
CA SER A 33 5.08 -2.19 -18.03
C SER A 33 6.54 -2.61 -18.18
N ILE A 34 6.72 -3.75 -18.83
CA ILE A 34 7.91 -4.59 -18.76
C ILE A 34 9.08 -3.94 -19.51
N THR A 35 10.16 -3.60 -18.80
CA THR A 35 11.46 -3.39 -19.44
C THR A 35 12.10 -4.75 -19.69
N LYS A 36 12.62 -4.99 -20.91
CA LYS A 36 13.18 -6.27 -21.44
C LYS A 36 14.18 -7.03 -20.55
N ARG A 37 14.61 -6.47 -19.42
CA ARG A 37 15.57 -7.06 -18.45
C ARG A 37 14.94 -7.94 -17.36
N GLN A 38 13.62 -8.08 -17.29
CA GLN A 38 12.94 -8.79 -16.18
C GLN A 38 12.08 -9.98 -16.64
N VAL A 39 12.67 -10.90 -17.42
CA VAL A 39 11.97 -12.06 -18.04
C VAL A 39 11.12 -12.86 -17.02
N LEU A 40 11.61 -13.07 -15.80
CA LEU A 40 10.87 -13.78 -14.73
C LEU A 40 9.61 -13.06 -14.24
N ILE A 41 9.54 -11.74 -14.36
CA ILE A 41 8.37 -10.93 -13.97
C ILE A 41 7.38 -10.83 -15.15
N CYS A 42 7.82 -11.10 -16.38
CA CYS A 42 6.97 -11.05 -17.56
C CYS A 42 5.87 -12.12 -17.56
N SER A 43 6.08 -13.24 -16.87
CA SER A 43 5.10 -14.33 -16.79
C SER A 43 3.94 -14.03 -15.84
N PHE A 44 4.07 -13.03 -14.97
CA PHE A 44 3.05 -12.67 -13.99
C PHE A 44 2.07 -11.64 -14.56
N GLY A 45 0.77 -11.91 -14.41
CA GLY A 45 -0.28 -10.91 -14.62
C GLY A 45 -0.26 -9.82 -13.55
N MET A 46 -0.90 -8.66 -13.80
CA MET A 46 -0.97 -7.58 -12.81
C MET A 46 -1.63 -7.99 -11.49
N TYR A 47 -2.67 -8.83 -11.55
CA TYR A 47 -3.29 -9.40 -10.34
C TYR A 47 -2.35 -10.31 -9.57
N GLU A 48 -1.58 -11.13 -10.28
CA GLU A 48 -0.63 -12.06 -9.68
C GLU A 48 0.57 -11.36 -9.06
N MET A 49 0.90 -10.14 -9.49
CA MET A 49 1.87 -9.27 -8.81
C MET A 49 1.26 -8.50 -7.63
N MET A 50 0.00 -8.07 -7.76
CA MET A 50 -0.66 -7.21 -6.77
C MET A 50 -1.06 -7.98 -5.51
N LEU A 51 -1.58 -9.20 -5.65
CA LEU A 51 -2.05 -10.02 -4.53
C LEU A 51 -0.94 -10.38 -3.51
N PRO A 52 0.25 -10.85 -3.94
CA PRO A 52 1.34 -11.17 -3.01
C PRO A 52 1.85 -9.92 -2.29
N THR A 53 1.91 -8.80 -3.01
CA THR A 53 2.31 -7.51 -2.46
C THR A 53 1.31 -7.02 -1.41
N SER A 54 0.01 -7.12 -1.69
CA SER A 54 -1.03 -6.78 -0.72
C SER A 54 -0.98 -7.67 0.52
N LYS A 55 -0.71 -8.97 0.34
CA LYS A 55 -0.55 -9.92 1.45
C LYS A 55 0.66 -9.60 2.32
N PHE A 56 1.78 -9.18 1.70
CA PHE A 56 2.97 -8.70 2.40
C PHE A 56 2.64 -7.53 3.34
N TYR A 57 1.88 -6.55 2.85
CA TYR A 57 1.45 -5.40 3.67
C TYR A 57 0.42 -5.78 4.75
N ALA A 58 -0.50 -6.69 4.42
CA ALA A 58 -1.57 -7.10 5.33
C ALA A 58 -1.05 -7.90 6.53
N GLY A 59 -0.18 -8.88 6.27
CA GLY A 59 0.21 -9.88 7.26
C GLY A 59 1.49 -9.55 8.02
N ARG A 60 2.18 -8.44 7.74
CA ARG A 60 3.59 -8.22 8.14
C ARG A 60 4.44 -9.49 7.90
N SER A 61 4.16 -10.19 6.80
CA SER A 61 4.70 -11.52 6.55
C SER A 61 6.08 -11.44 5.92
N PHE A 62 6.92 -12.45 6.16
CA PHE A 62 8.24 -12.54 5.53
C PHE A 62 8.10 -12.81 4.03
N LEU A 63 9.04 -12.29 3.23
CA LEU A 63 9.09 -12.52 1.79
C LEU A 63 9.17 -14.01 1.42
N THR A 64 9.70 -14.87 2.31
CA THR A 64 9.70 -16.32 2.12
C THR A 64 8.27 -16.87 2.06
N ASN A 65 7.42 -16.52 3.04
CA ASN A 65 6.01 -16.97 3.06
C ASN A 65 5.21 -16.45 1.86
N ILE A 66 5.56 -15.26 1.36
CA ILE A 66 4.95 -14.70 0.15
C ILE A 66 5.42 -15.45 -1.10
N ALA A 67 6.69 -15.87 -1.13
CA ALA A 67 7.25 -16.66 -2.21
C ALA A 67 6.60 -18.05 -2.29
N ASP A 68 6.41 -18.71 -1.14
CA ASP A 68 5.69 -19.99 -1.04
C ASP A 68 4.21 -19.83 -1.45
N PHE A 69 3.58 -18.69 -1.14
CA PHE A 69 2.19 -18.42 -1.50
C PHE A 69 1.95 -18.34 -3.01
N VAL A 70 2.95 -17.93 -3.80
CA VAL A 70 2.86 -17.90 -5.27
C VAL A 70 3.75 -18.93 -5.97
N ASP A 71 4.34 -19.84 -5.20
CA ASP A 71 5.24 -20.88 -5.69
C ASP A 71 6.40 -20.34 -6.56
N VAL A 72 7.15 -19.38 -6.00
CA VAL A 72 8.34 -18.82 -6.65
C VAL A 72 9.52 -18.74 -5.71
N TYR A 73 10.72 -18.55 -6.27
CA TYR A 73 11.88 -18.21 -5.45
C TYR A 73 11.69 -16.87 -4.72
N LYS A 74 12.19 -16.80 -3.48
CA LYS A 74 12.23 -15.57 -2.65
C LYS A 74 12.77 -14.35 -3.40
N SER A 75 13.78 -14.55 -4.27
CA SER A 75 14.35 -13.47 -5.08
C SER A 75 13.35 -12.90 -6.09
N THR A 76 12.49 -13.73 -6.67
CA THR A 76 11.40 -13.30 -7.56
C THR A 76 10.31 -12.57 -6.78
N ALA A 77 9.85 -13.12 -5.65
CA ALA A 77 8.85 -12.48 -4.79
C ALA A 77 9.29 -11.08 -4.32
N THR A 78 10.57 -10.93 -3.95
CA THR A 78 11.17 -9.63 -3.61
C THR A 78 11.10 -8.64 -4.76
N LYS A 79 11.48 -9.06 -5.98
CA LYS A 79 11.48 -8.19 -7.16
C LYS A 79 10.05 -7.74 -7.52
N VAL A 80 9.08 -8.66 -7.46
CA VAL A 80 7.66 -8.37 -7.70
C VAL A 80 7.14 -7.34 -6.67
N THR A 81 7.35 -7.61 -5.38
CA THR A 81 6.91 -6.72 -4.29
C THR A 81 7.51 -5.33 -4.44
N ASN A 82 8.81 -5.23 -4.71
CA ASN A 82 9.48 -3.94 -4.92
C ASN A 82 8.95 -3.19 -6.15
N LYS A 83 8.66 -3.91 -7.24
CA LYS A 83 8.14 -3.30 -8.47
C LYS A 83 6.76 -2.69 -8.23
N VAL A 84 5.85 -3.45 -7.63
CA VAL A 84 4.50 -2.97 -7.30
C VAL A 84 4.57 -1.83 -6.28
N SER A 85 5.40 -1.95 -5.24
CA SER A 85 5.60 -0.90 -4.24
C SER A 85 6.04 0.42 -4.89
N ARG A 86 7.03 0.38 -5.79
CA ARG A 86 7.51 1.58 -6.50
C ARG A 86 6.42 2.22 -7.35
N ALA A 87 5.61 1.42 -8.04
CA ALA A 87 4.51 1.93 -8.84
C ALA A 87 3.41 2.57 -7.97
N ILE A 88 3.11 1.99 -6.80
CA ILE A 88 2.18 2.59 -5.83
C ILE A 88 2.74 3.92 -5.30
N VAL A 89 4.02 4.00 -4.96
CA VAL A 89 4.66 5.23 -4.47
C VAL A 89 4.57 6.37 -5.49
N GLN A 90 4.59 6.09 -6.79
CA GLN A 90 4.38 7.10 -7.83
C GLN A 90 2.98 7.73 -7.77
N LEU A 91 1.99 7.05 -7.19
CA LEU A 91 0.64 7.59 -6.98
C LEU A 91 0.54 8.47 -5.73
N ARG A 92 1.56 8.49 -4.86
CA ARG A 92 1.58 9.26 -3.61
C ARG A 92 1.22 10.73 -3.80
N PRO A 93 1.79 11.49 -4.77
CA PRO A 93 1.48 12.92 -4.89
C PRO A 93 0.01 13.22 -5.19
N ALA A 94 -0.69 12.27 -5.82
CA ALA A 94 -2.11 12.42 -6.14
C ALA A 94 -3.03 12.11 -4.94
N HIS A 95 -2.61 11.25 -4.01
CA HIS A 95 -3.47 10.72 -2.94
C HIS A 95 -3.02 11.11 -1.52
N VAL A 96 -1.76 11.48 -1.33
CA VAL A 96 -1.19 11.89 -0.04
C VAL A 96 -0.69 13.31 -0.17
N LYS A 97 -1.52 14.25 0.30
CA LYS A 97 -1.19 15.68 0.37
C LYS A 97 -1.13 16.10 1.82
N PHE A 98 -0.08 16.84 2.16
CA PHE A 98 0.04 17.45 3.46
C PHE A 98 -0.56 18.86 3.41
N PRO A 99 -1.41 19.25 4.38
CA PRO A 99 -1.93 20.62 4.43
C PRO A 99 -0.76 21.58 4.66
N LYS A 100 -0.68 22.63 3.84
CA LYS A 100 0.38 23.65 3.94
C LYS A 100 -0.11 24.95 4.55
N ALA A 101 -1.41 25.22 4.48
CA ALA A 101 -2.03 26.40 5.05
C ALA A 101 -2.36 26.15 6.52
N GLU A 102 -2.09 27.15 7.36
CA GLU A 102 -2.30 27.09 8.81
C GLU A 102 -3.78 26.86 9.17
N GLU A 103 -4.70 27.45 8.38
CA GLU A 103 -6.14 27.23 8.51
C GLU A 103 -6.55 25.77 8.24
N ASP A 104 -5.94 25.13 7.25
CA ASP A 104 -6.21 23.72 6.92
C ASP A 104 -5.65 22.78 7.99
N ILE A 105 -4.51 23.13 8.58
CA ILE A 105 -3.91 22.42 9.71
C ILE A 105 -4.82 22.50 10.93
N GLN A 106 -5.36 23.68 11.24
CA GLN A 106 -6.27 23.87 12.36
C GLN A 106 -7.56 23.08 12.16
N ARG A 107 -8.19 23.17 10.98
CA ARG A 107 -9.38 22.39 10.63
C ARG A 107 -9.14 20.89 10.71
N LEU A 108 -7.95 20.42 10.29
CA LEU A 108 -7.58 19.02 10.36
C LEU A 108 -7.37 18.58 11.83
N GLY A 109 -6.73 19.42 12.64
CA GLY A 109 -6.56 19.20 14.08
C GLY A 109 -7.90 19.08 14.81
N GLU A 110 -8.86 19.93 14.49
CA GLU A 110 -10.23 19.86 15.04
C GLU A 110 -10.96 18.58 14.60
N LYS A 111 -10.76 18.12 13.36
CA LYS A 111 -11.33 16.83 12.90
C LYS A 111 -10.75 15.64 13.67
N PHE A 112 -9.45 15.62 13.91
CA PHE A 112 -8.81 14.55 14.69
C PHE A 112 -9.23 14.57 16.16
N ASP A 113 -9.41 15.76 16.74
CA ASP A 113 -9.94 15.91 18.09
C ASP A 113 -11.39 15.39 18.19
N ASN A 114 -12.23 15.64 17.20
CA ASN A 114 -13.60 15.14 17.18
C ASN A 114 -13.72 13.60 17.04
N ILE A 115 -12.77 12.94 16.35
CA ILE A 115 -12.83 11.48 16.14
C ILE A 115 -12.55 10.71 17.44
N ALA A 116 -11.52 11.11 18.18
CA ALA A 116 -11.08 10.34 19.37
C ALA A 116 -10.38 11.19 20.44
N ARG A 117 -10.60 12.52 20.46
CA ARG A 117 -9.79 13.49 21.23
C ARG A 117 -8.30 13.36 20.92
N PHE A 118 -8.00 13.02 19.67
CA PHE A 118 -6.63 12.81 19.22
C PHE A 118 -5.95 14.19 19.15
N PRO A 119 -4.93 14.46 19.99
CA PRO A 119 -4.39 15.81 20.13
C PRO A 119 -3.83 16.28 18.79
N ARG A 120 -4.28 17.47 18.35
CA ARG A 120 -3.95 18.21 17.11
C ARG A 120 -2.72 17.69 16.38
N LEU A 121 -2.90 16.59 15.65
CA LEU A 121 -1.80 15.89 15.02
C LEU A 121 -1.60 16.47 13.63
N CYS A 122 -0.70 17.43 13.49
CA CYS A 122 -0.32 17.91 12.16
C CYS A 122 0.68 16.97 11.50
N GLU A 123 1.50 16.24 12.27
CA GLU A 123 2.55 15.38 11.75
C GLU A 123 2.21 13.91 12.02
N CYS A 124 1.85 13.16 10.96
CA CYS A 124 2.53 11.90 10.60
C CYS A 124 1.72 11.00 9.64
N PRO A 125 2.17 10.79 8.39
CA PRO A 125 1.76 9.64 7.57
C PRO A 125 2.71 8.43 7.64
N GLY A 126 3.79 8.46 8.43
CA GLY A 126 4.81 7.41 8.43
C GLY A 126 5.52 7.27 9.78
N ASP A 127 5.24 6.17 10.47
CA ASP A 127 5.66 5.80 11.83
C ASP A 127 4.99 6.61 12.95
N CYS A 128 4.10 5.94 13.68
CA CYS A 128 3.40 6.37 14.89
C CYS A 128 4.36 6.66 16.06
N THR A 129 5.36 7.52 15.85
CA THR A 129 6.21 8.05 16.91
C THR A 129 5.53 9.32 17.37
N HIS A 130 4.85 9.25 18.51
CA HIS A 130 4.28 10.42 19.17
C HIS A 130 5.43 11.34 19.62
N ILE A 131 5.85 12.27 18.76
CA ILE A 131 6.73 13.36 19.17
C ILE A 131 5.81 14.45 19.72
N ARG A 132 5.72 14.50 21.06
CA ARG A 132 5.09 15.63 21.75
C ARG A 132 5.93 16.88 21.44
N ILE A 133 5.37 17.86 20.74
CA ILE A 133 5.96 19.20 20.67
C ILE A 133 5.90 19.77 22.09
N LYS A 134 7.03 19.77 22.80
CA LYS A 134 7.16 20.43 24.09
C LYS A 134 7.66 21.86 23.84
N SER A 135 6.70 22.78 23.81
CA SER A 135 6.88 24.24 23.79
C SER A 135 7.46 24.85 22.49
N PRO A 136 7.15 26.12 22.20
CA PRO A 136 7.41 26.79 20.92
C PRO A 136 8.90 27.08 20.67
#